data_AF-A0A2R6LZC8-F1
#
_entry.id   AF-A0A2R6LZC8-F1
#
_cell.length_a   1.000
_cell.length_b   1.000
_cell.length_c   1.000
_cell.angle_alpha   90.00
_cell.angle_beta   90.00
_cell.angle_gamma   90.00
#
_symmetry.space_group_name_H-M   'P 1'
#
loop_
_entity.id
_entity.type
_entity.pdbx_description
1 polymer ?
#
loop_
_entity_poly.entity_id
_entity_poly.type
_entity_poly.pdbx_seq_one_letter_code
_entity_poly.pdbx_strand_id
1 'polypeptide(L)'
;MDLRIDNFGNESHDVSVRIIKNGSTVTYKNNLTIEPAGSDGYTRLILEDVIDAPGEYEIRATVDGKYSDSVTWTIGERYTETASEQWEVNLDWQEAIVVKRVANM
;
A
#
# COMPACT_ATOMS: atom_id res chain seq x y z
N MET A 1 -10.16 5.15 -3.26
CA MET A 1 -8.99 4.39 -3.81
C MET A 1 -8.48 3.46 -2.75
N ASP A 2 -8.15 2.24 -3.14
CA ASP A 2 -7.75 1.19 -2.19
C ASP A 2 -6.24 0.98 -2.20
N LEU A 3 -5.72 0.52 -1.06
CA LEU A 3 -4.36 0.07 -0.90
C LEU A 3 -4.34 -1.43 -0.60
N ARG A 4 -3.67 -2.17 -1.47
CA ARG A 4 -3.43 -3.59 -1.36
C ARG A 4 -2.06 -3.84 -0.77
N ILE A 5 -1.99 -4.80 0.15
CA ILE A 5 -0.75 -5.28 0.76
C ILE A 5 -0.70 -6.78 0.54
N ASP A 6 0.38 -7.27 -0.05
CA ASP A 6 0.59 -8.71 -0.24
C ASP A 6 1.87 -9.16 0.45
N ASN A 7 1.75 -10.28 1.15
CA ASN A 7 2.86 -11.01 1.72
C ASN A 7 3.08 -12.31 0.94
N PHE A 8 4.21 -12.41 0.24
CA PHE A 8 4.62 -13.65 -0.42
C PHE A 8 5.57 -14.49 0.46
N GLY A 9 6.04 -13.95 1.59
CA GLY A 9 6.92 -14.62 2.52
C GLY A 9 6.21 -15.64 3.40
N ASN A 10 6.99 -16.48 4.07
CA ASN A 10 6.51 -17.55 4.97
C ASN A 10 6.42 -17.13 6.45
N GLU A 11 6.58 -15.83 6.73
CA GLU A 11 6.51 -15.25 8.07
C GLU A 11 5.46 -14.15 8.13
N SER A 12 4.93 -13.88 9.32
CA SER A 12 4.04 -12.73 9.56
C SER A 12 4.88 -11.47 9.67
N HIS A 13 4.37 -10.34 9.19
CA HIS A 13 5.08 -9.06 9.21
C HIS A 13 4.23 -7.94 9.80
N ASP A 14 4.84 -7.09 10.62
CA ASP A 14 4.23 -5.86 11.10
C ASP A 14 4.43 -4.75 10.07
N VAL A 15 3.33 -4.28 9.48
CA VAL A 15 3.31 -3.27 8.43
C VAL A 15 2.71 -1.97 8.95
N SER A 16 3.49 -0.89 8.89
CA SER A 16 3.04 0.48 9.12
C SER A 16 2.90 1.20 7.78
N VAL A 17 1.69 1.65 7.46
CA VAL A 17 1.40 2.46 6.28
C VAL A 17 1.09 3.90 6.70
N ARG A 18 1.59 4.87 5.92
CA ARG A 18 1.19 6.28 6.00
C ARG A 18 0.95 6.84 4.60
N ILE A 19 -0.13 7.59 4.44
CA ILE A 19 -0.41 8.37 3.23
C ILE A 19 -0.36 9.85 3.60
N ILE A 20 0.47 10.60 2.87
CA ILE A 20 0.76 12.00 3.13
C ILE A 20 0.28 12.82 1.92
N LYS A 21 -0.72 13.67 2.13
CA LYS A 21 -1.25 14.60 1.13
C LYS A 21 -0.44 15.90 1.12
N ASN A 22 -0.13 16.38 -0.09
CA ASN A 22 0.57 17.64 -0.38
C ASN A 22 1.84 17.82 0.49
N GLY A 23 2.60 16.73 0.66
CA GLY A 23 3.88 16.70 1.37
C GLY A 23 3.84 16.95 2.88
N SER A 24 2.68 17.14 3.50
CA SER A 24 2.61 17.58 4.90
C SER A 24 1.46 16.99 5.72
N THR A 25 0.33 16.64 5.10
CA THR A 25 -0.86 16.19 5.83
C THR A 25 -0.97 14.69 5.80
N VAL A 26 -0.82 14.01 6.94
CA VAL A 26 -1.10 12.57 7.02
C VAL A 26 -2.61 12.36 6.94
N THR A 27 -3.10 11.82 5.83
CA THR A 27 -4.54 11.55 5.61
C THR A 27 -4.92 10.13 6.00
N TYR A 28 -3.97 9.20 6.00
CA TYR A 28 -4.16 7.83 6.42
C TYR A 28 -2.93 7.32 7.18
N LYS A 29 -3.16 6.58 8.27
CA LYS A 29 -2.11 5.88 9.00
C LYS A 29 -2.70 4.61 9.61
N ASN A 30 -2.05 3.49 9.35
CA ASN A 30 -2.46 2.21 9.95
C ASN A 30 -1.23 1.36 10.26
N ASN A 31 -1.32 0.60 11.35
CA ASN A 31 -0.35 -0.42 11.72
C ASN A 31 -1.12 -1.73 11.79
N LEU A 32 -0.68 -2.72 11.03
CA LEU A 32 -1.34 -4.03 10.93
C LEU A 32 -0.30 -5.13 10.85
N THR A 33 -0.70 -6.34 11.21
CA THR A 33 0.09 -7.54 10.97
C THR A 33 -0.51 -8.25 9.77
N ILE A 34 0.31 -8.58 8.77
CA ILE A 34 -0.08 -9.42 7.65
C ILE A 34 0.47 -10.82 7.88
N GLU A 35 -0.42 -11.81 7.80
CA GLU A 35 -0.08 -13.22 8.01
C GLU A 35 0.84 -13.76 6.91
N PRO A 36 1.53 -14.90 7.13
CA PRO A 36 2.37 -15.55 6.14
C PRO A 36 1.57 -15.91 4.89
N ALA A 37 2.28 -16.14 3.79
CA ALA A 37 1.70 -16.68 2.57
C ALA A 37 0.91 -17.98 2.84
N GLY A 38 -0.34 -18.01 2.36
CA GLY A 38 -1.17 -19.21 2.40
C GLY A 38 -0.78 -20.25 1.34
N SER A 39 -1.64 -21.26 1.17
CA SER A 39 -1.46 -22.31 0.15
C SER A 39 -1.33 -21.78 -1.27
N ASP A 40 -1.85 -20.58 -1.52
CA ASP A 40 -1.89 -19.93 -2.84
C ASP A 40 -0.64 -19.10 -3.12
N GLY A 41 0.36 -19.16 -2.23
CA GLY A 41 1.66 -18.52 -2.40
C GLY A 41 1.71 -17.04 -2.00
N TYR A 42 0.62 -16.49 -1.46
CA TYR A 42 0.59 -15.17 -0.84
C TYR A 42 -0.59 -15.03 0.13
N THR A 43 -0.53 -14.01 0.98
CA THR A 43 -1.66 -13.48 1.75
C THR A 43 -1.89 -12.04 1.37
N ARG A 44 -3.16 -11.61 1.27
CA ARG A 44 -3.54 -10.26 0.84
C ARG A 44 -4.41 -9.57 1.88
N LEU A 45 -4.14 -8.29 2.08
CA LEU A 45 -5.00 -7.36 2.80
C LEU A 45 -5.36 -6.17 1.91
N ILE A 46 -6.62 -5.75 1.95
CA ILE A 46 -7.12 -4.58 1.23
C ILE A 46 -7.58 -3.53 2.24
N LEU A 47 -7.06 -2.33 2.10
CA LEU A 47 -7.44 -1.13 2.84
C LEU A 47 -8.25 -0.25 1.91
N GLU A 48 -9.56 -0.21 2.12
CA GLU A 48 -10.50 0.48 1.24
C GLU A 48 -10.51 1.99 1.51
N ASP A 49 -10.73 2.77 0.46
CA ASP A 49 -11.01 4.22 0.51
C ASP A 49 -9.97 5.07 1.28
N VAL A 50 -8.70 4.70 1.17
CA VAL A 50 -7.59 5.40 1.85
C VAL A 50 -7.21 6.73 1.17
N ILE A 51 -7.68 6.96 -0.06
CA ILE A 51 -7.63 8.25 -0.76
C ILE A 51 -9.01 8.55 -1.34
N ASP A 52 -9.56 9.71 -0.97
CA ASP A 52 -10.95 10.15 -1.23
C ASP A 52 -11.06 11.41 -2.10
N ALA A 53 -9.95 12.12 -2.34
CA ALA A 53 -9.95 13.39 -3.05
C ALA A 53 -8.73 13.55 -3.96
N PRO A 54 -8.81 14.40 -5.00
CA PRO A 54 -7.65 14.79 -5.80
C PRO A 54 -6.55 15.46 -4.95
N GLY A 55 -5.31 15.36 -5.42
CA GLY A 55 -4.14 15.93 -4.76
C GLY A 55 -2.87 15.15 -5.03
N GLU A 56 -1.75 15.67 -4.52
CA GLU A 56 -0.49 14.95 -4.47
C GLU A 56 -0.43 14.10 -3.21
N TYR A 57 -0.03 12.84 -3.34
CA TYR A 57 0.06 11.88 -2.25
C TYR A 57 1.41 11.17 -2.27
N GLU A 58 1.98 10.99 -1.10
CA GLU A 58 3.11 10.10 -0.86
C GLU A 58 2.64 8.95 0.02
N ILE A 59 2.80 7.72 -0.46
CA ILE A 59 2.50 6.50 0.28
C ILE A 59 3.82 5.94 0.80
N ARG A 60 3.93 5.82 2.11
CA ARG A 60 5.09 5.22 2.79
C ARG A 60 4.65 3.96 3.49
N ALA A 61 5.41 2.89 3.29
CA ALA A 61 5.23 1.65 4.03
C ALA A 61 6.52 1.31 4.79
N THR A 62 6.38 0.70 5.96
CA THR A 62 7.49 0.21 6.77
C THR A 62 7.14 -1.16 7.32
N VAL A 63 8.07 -2.11 7.20
CA VAL A 63 7.90 -3.51 7.60
C VAL A 63 8.88 -3.82 8.72
N ASP A 64 8.36 -4.38 9.80
CA ASP A 64 9.07 -4.79 11.03
C ASP A 64 9.96 -3.67 11.62
N GLY A 65 9.57 -2.42 11.37
CA GLY A 65 10.34 -1.24 11.77
C GLY A 65 11.71 -1.08 11.09
N LYS A 66 12.04 -1.92 10.10
CA LYS A 66 13.37 -2.02 9.50
C LYS A 66 13.39 -1.62 8.03
N TYR A 67 12.49 -2.18 7.24
CA TYR A 67 12.45 -1.97 5.79
C TYR A 67 11.42 -0.92 5.45
N SER A 68 11.77 0.05 4.63
CA SER A 68 10.83 1.12 4.23
C SER A 68 10.98 1.47 2.76
N ASP A 69 9.86 1.70 2.11
CA ASP A 69 9.80 2.19 0.75
C ASP A 69 8.61 3.16 0.58
N SER A 70 8.65 3.97 -0.46
CA SER A 70 7.67 5.03 -0.70
C SER A 70 7.49 5.37 -2.17
N VAL A 71 6.28 5.80 -2.52
CA VAL A 71 5.96 6.30 -3.85
C VAL A 71 5.14 7.59 -3.76
N THR A 72 5.43 8.55 -4.65
CA THR A 72 4.69 9.81 -4.77
C THR A 72 3.86 9.85 -6.04
N TRP A 73 2.67 10.45 -5.99
CA TRP A 73 1.77 10.55 -7.14
C TRP A 73 0.78 11.72 -7.03
N THR A 74 0.45 12.34 -8.17
CA THR A 74 -0.64 13.32 -8.30
C THR A 74 -1.94 12.73 -8.87
N ILE A 75 -3.01 12.70 -8.07
CA ILE A 75 -4.35 12.24 -8.46
C ILE A 75 -5.17 13.47 -8.90
N GLY A 76 -5.70 13.43 -10.13
CA GLY A 76 -6.50 14.52 -10.72
C GLY A 76 -8.01 14.38 -10.48
N GLU A 77 -8.77 15.44 -10.79
CA GLU A 77 -10.23 15.52 -10.59
C GLU A 77 -11.07 14.58 -11.48
N ARG A 78 -10.52 14.06 -12.59
CA ARG A 78 -11.22 13.09 -13.47
C ARG A 78 -11.15 11.66 -12.93
N TYR A 79 -11.21 11.49 -11.62
CA TYR A 79 -11.30 10.17 -11.01
C TYR A 79 -12.73 9.64 -11.22
N THR A 80 -12.96 8.98 -12.36
CA THR A 80 -14.18 8.22 -12.58
C THR A 80 -14.04 6.92 -11.80
N GLU A 81 -14.97 6.65 -10.89
CA GLU A 81 -15.07 5.44 -10.04
C GLU A 81 -14.99 4.08 -10.80
N THR A 82 -14.89 4.11 -12.13
CA THR A 82 -14.93 2.96 -13.03
C THR A 82 -13.57 2.34 -13.36
N ALA A 83 -12.44 2.93 -12.95
CA ALA A 83 -11.12 2.29 -13.02
C ALA A 83 -10.57 2.11 -11.61
N SER A 84 -10.52 0.88 -11.12
CA SER A 84 -9.97 0.55 -9.80
C SER A 84 -8.45 0.56 -9.85
N GLU A 85 -7.87 1.75 -10.00
CA GLU A 85 -6.45 1.94 -9.76
C GLU A 85 -6.14 1.58 -8.30
N GLN A 86 -5.21 0.66 -8.10
CA GLN A 86 -4.82 0.15 -6.80
C GLN A 86 -3.36 0.45 -6.54
N TRP A 87 -3.06 0.61 -5.26
CA TRP A 87 -1.70 0.67 -4.77
C TRP A 87 -1.31 -0.70 -4.22
N GLU A 88 -0.08 -1.13 -4.46
CA GLU A 88 0.40 -2.44 -4.00
C GLU A 88 1.67 -2.24 -3.17
N VAL A 89 1.67 -2.78 -1.94
CA VAL A 89 2.86 -3.01 -1.13
C VAL A 89 3.16 -4.50 -1.20
N ASN A 90 4.27 -4.87 -1.85
CA ASN A 90 4.71 -6.25 -1.93
C ASN A 90 5.81 -6.51 -0.92
N LEU A 91 5.67 -7.60 -0.17
CA LEU A 91 6.70 -8.16 0.69
C LEU A 91 7.23 -9.42 0.01
N ASP A 92 8.51 -9.40 -0.37
CA ASP A 92 9.14 -10.56 -1.00
C ASP A 92 9.86 -11.46 0.01
N TRP A 93 10.27 -12.62 -0.48
CA TRP A 93 10.95 -13.69 0.25
C TRP A 93 12.37 -13.33 0.73
N GLN A 94 12.90 -12.17 0.32
CA GLN A 94 14.21 -11.63 0.68
C GLN A 94 14.10 -10.45 1.65
N GLU A 95 12.93 -10.28 2.29
CA GLU A 95 12.63 -9.14 3.18
C GLU A 95 12.69 -7.79 2.44
N ALA A 96 12.52 -7.78 1.11
CA ALA A 96 12.40 -6.55 0.35
C ALA A 96 10.95 -6.04 0.36
N ILE A 97 10.77 -4.74 0.59
CA ILE A 97 9.49 -4.05 0.45
C ILE A 97 9.50 -3.24 -0.85
N VAL A 98 8.42 -3.35 -1.63
CA VAL A 98 8.21 -2.55 -2.85
C VAL A 98 6.83 -1.91 -2.80
N VAL A 99 6.78 -0.58 -2.88
CA VAL A 99 5.53 0.18 -3.00
C VAL A 99 5.37 0.67 -4.44
N LYS A 100 4.29 0.28 -5.12
CA LYS A 100 4.06 0.66 -6.52
C LYS A 100 2.58 0.85 -6.88
N ARG A 101 2.36 1.50 -8.02
CA ARG A 101 1.06 1.59 -8.71
C ARG A 101 0.73 0.28 -9.42
N VAL A 102 -0.54 -0.11 -9.38
CA VAL A 102 -1.11 -1.15 -10.26
C VAL A 102 -2.40 -0.62 -10.88
N ALA A 103 -2.50 -0.67 -12.21
CA ALA A 103 -3.77 -0.45 -12.90
C ALA A 103 -4.46 -1.81 -13.05
N ASN A 104 -5.68 -1.95 -12.53
CA ASN A 104 -6.51 -3.11 -12.87
C ASN A 104 -6.99 -2.93 -14.32
N MET A 105 -6.64 -3.90 -15.18
CA MET A 105 -7.13 -4.02 -16.56
C MET A 105 -8.47 -4.73 -16.61
#